data_AF-A0A8H4QV36-F1
#
_entry.id   AF-A0A8H4QV36-F1
#
_cell.length_a   1.000
_cell.length_b   1.000
_cell.length_c   1.000
_cell.angle_alpha   90.00
_cell.angle_beta   90.00
_cell.angle_gamma   90.00
#
_symmetry.space_group_name_H-M   'P 1'
#
loop_
_entity.id
_entity.type
_entity.pdbx_description
1 polymer ?
#
loop_
_entity_poly.entity_id
_entity_poly.type
_entity_poly.pdbx_seq_one_letter_code
_entity_poly.pdbx_strand_id
1 'polypeptide(L)'
;MLNSLGMIDAVVTDDSDAVVFGANIIYKSIPREDREFDDQVNCYDAKKAKSEINFSRGDALLVALLSGGDYHKGIERCGYKIAHDLAKCGFGKRLLQEYSASQDRDELARFLSEWRVQLRLELCSNSEGNLKYHFPSVAQNIPDTFPDLNIVELYVNPLTSLTAGSPPILPDQNQWLIKEIPDIVKFCVLHLGWNTLAKLRTHFKSKLYEAIFLRMIYSPLAIYDPSTRNPAPQT
;
A
#
# COMPACT_ATOMS: atom_id res chain seq x y z
N MET A 1 -1.25 7.25 2.35
CA MET A 1 -1.76 8.54 2.88
C MET A 1 -2.85 8.41 3.95
N LEU A 2 -4.07 7.93 3.67
CA LEU A 2 -5.13 7.91 4.71
C LEU A 2 -4.70 7.13 5.97
N ASN A 3 -3.97 6.04 5.77
CA ASN A 3 -3.40 5.24 6.86
C ASN A 3 -2.27 5.95 7.62
N SER A 4 -1.41 6.71 6.93
CA SER A 4 -0.34 7.46 7.59
C SER A 4 -0.87 8.64 8.42
N LEU A 5 -2.05 9.15 8.07
CA LEU A 5 -2.78 10.16 8.85
C LEU A 5 -3.64 9.59 9.99
N GLY A 6 -3.75 8.27 10.11
CA GLY A 6 -4.62 7.63 11.10
C GLY A 6 -6.12 7.75 10.80
N MET A 7 -6.51 8.06 9.55
CA MET A 7 -7.92 8.10 9.14
C MET A 7 -8.50 6.69 8.90
N ILE A 8 -7.63 5.73 8.60
CA ILE A 8 -7.93 4.30 8.49
C ILE A 8 -6.80 3.51 9.15
N ASP A 9 -7.12 2.34 9.71
CA ASP A 9 -6.15 1.52 10.45
C ASP A 9 -5.21 0.71 9.55
N ALA A 10 -5.69 0.31 8.37
CA ALA A 10 -4.94 -0.50 7.42
C ALA A 10 -5.37 -0.23 5.97
N VAL A 11 -4.49 -0.59 5.03
CA VAL A 11 -4.76 -0.58 3.59
C VAL A 11 -4.90 -2.01 3.10
N VAL A 12 -5.98 -2.34 2.39
CA VAL A 12 -6.11 -3.64 1.70
C VAL A 12 -5.70 -3.45 0.24
N THR A 13 -4.59 -4.04 -0.16
CA THR A 13 -4.08 -3.93 -1.54
C THR A 13 -3.11 -5.06 -1.87
N ASP A 14 -3.09 -5.47 -3.14
CA ASP A 14 -2.07 -6.38 -3.66
C ASP A 14 -0.82 -5.63 -4.17
N ASP A 15 -0.88 -4.31 -4.24
CA ASP A 15 0.21 -3.45 -4.69
C ASP A 15 1.26 -3.22 -3.57
N SER A 16 2.54 -3.44 -3.90
CA SER A 16 3.66 -3.20 -3.00
C SER A 16 4.03 -1.72 -2.86
N ASP A 17 3.66 -0.87 -3.81
CA ASP A 17 4.02 0.54 -3.81
C ASP A 17 3.33 1.31 -2.68
N ALA A 18 2.28 0.73 -2.08
CA ALA A 18 1.65 1.24 -0.86
C ALA A 18 2.65 1.46 0.30
N VAL A 19 3.69 0.62 0.42
CA VAL A 19 4.77 0.82 1.41
C VAL A 19 5.55 2.09 1.10
N VAL A 20 5.87 2.31 -0.18
CA VAL A 20 6.61 3.48 -0.66
C VAL A 20 5.78 4.76 -0.47
N PHE A 21 4.46 4.69 -0.60
CA PHE A 21 3.53 5.80 -0.29
C PHE A 21 3.27 6.01 1.21
N GLY A 22 3.96 5.26 2.08
CA GLY A 22 3.93 5.44 3.52
C GLY A 22 2.78 4.75 4.24
N ALA A 23 2.18 3.70 3.68
CA ALA A 23 1.26 2.85 4.45
C ALA A 23 2.00 2.16 5.60
N ASN A 24 1.38 2.16 6.79
CA ASN A 24 1.89 1.54 8.00
C ASN A 24 1.46 0.08 8.12
N ILE A 25 0.18 -0.21 7.87
CA ILE A 25 -0.38 -1.57 7.92
C ILE A 25 -1.00 -1.88 6.56
N ILE A 26 -0.57 -2.98 5.95
CA ILE A 26 -1.09 -3.44 4.65
C ILE A 26 -1.56 -4.88 4.78
N TYR A 27 -2.79 -5.15 4.35
CA TYR A 27 -3.29 -6.49 4.14
C TYR A 27 -3.27 -6.84 2.66
N LYS A 28 -2.63 -7.96 2.32
CA LYS A 28 -2.51 -8.46 0.96
C LYS A 28 -3.20 -9.81 0.83
N SER A 29 -3.88 -10.02 -0.29
CA SER A 29 -4.53 -11.30 -0.55
C SER A 29 -3.48 -12.39 -0.72
N ILE A 30 -3.80 -13.58 -0.23
CA ILE A 30 -3.04 -14.80 -0.49
C ILE A 30 -3.74 -15.53 -1.65
N PRO A 31 -3.03 -16.15 -2.61
CA PRO A 31 -3.64 -17.03 -3.59
C PRO A 31 -4.49 -18.12 -2.92
N ARG A 32 -5.55 -18.60 -3.56
CA ARG A 32 -6.49 -19.51 -2.89
C ARG A 32 -5.85 -20.86 -2.57
N GLU A 33 -4.96 -21.31 -3.44
CA GLU A 33 -4.16 -22.51 -3.31
C GLU A 33 -3.19 -22.50 -2.11
N ASP A 34 -2.79 -21.31 -1.66
CA ASP A 34 -1.83 -21.11 -0.56
C ASP A 34 -2.50 -20.77 0.78
N ARG A 35 -3.85 -20.68 0.80
CA ARG A 35 -4.62 -20.34 1.99
C ARG A 35 -5.06 -21.57 2.77
N GLU A 36 -4.93 -21.50 4.09
CA GLU A 36 -5.52 -22.46 5.02
C GLU A 36 -7.00 -22.12 5.30
N PHE A 37 -7.34 -20.83 5.35
CA PHE A 37 -8.69 -20.31 5.59
C PHE A 37 -9.09 -19.30 4.51
N ASP A 38 -10.38 -19.24 4.17
CA ASP A 38 -10.89 -18.37 3.11
C ASP A 38 -10.60 -16.87 3.37
N ASP A 39 -10.56 -16.47 4.64
CA ASP A 39 -10.32 -15.11 5.13
C ASP A 39 -8.85 -14.81 5.51
N GLN A 40 -7.94 -15.74 5.26
CA GLN A 40 -6.52 -15.55 5.55
C GLN A 40 -5.89 -14.51 4.62
N VAL A 41 -5.12 -13.60 5.21
CA VAL A 41 -4.40 -12.52 4.50
C VAL A 41 -2.99 -12.35 5.05
N ASN A 42 -2.08 -11.85 4.22
CA ASN A 42 -0.76 -11.43 4.69
C ASN A 42 -0.85 -10.03 5.29
N CYS A 43 -0.31 -9.85 6.50
CA CYS A 43 -0.21 -8.56 7.16
C CYS A 43 1.22 -8.05 7.11
N TYR A 44 1.42 -6.87 6.53
CA TYR A 44 2.69 -6.16 6.54
C TYR A 44 2.58 -4.96 7.47
N ASP A 45 3.47 -4.92 8.45
CA ASP A 45 3.56 -3.84 9.44
C ASP A 45 4.90 -3.12 9.28
N ALA A 46 4.85 -1.87 8.83
CA ALA A 46 6.03 -1.04 8.58
C ALA A 46 6.83 -0.76 9.87
N LYS A 47 6.17 -0.69 11.04
CA LYS A 47 6.86 -0.49 12.31
C LYS A 47 7.65 -1.73 12.69
N LYS A 48 7.04 -2.93 12.56
CA LYS A 48 7.74 -4.20 12.77
C LYS A 48 8.86 -4.41 11.78
N ALA A 49 8.63 -4.11 10.50
CA ALA A 49 9.69 -4.18 9.48
C ALA A 49 10.88 -3.28 9.85
N LYS A 50 10.62 -2.08 10.38
CA LYS A 50 11.68 -1.18 10.84
C LYS A 50 12.40 -1.69 12.08
N SER A 51 11.70 -2.24 13.06
CA SER A 51 12.32 -2.69 14.33
C SER A 51 13.02 -4.04 14.23
N GLU A 52 12.48 -4.98 13.45
CA GLU A 52 12.95 -6.37 13.41
C GLU A 52 13.98 -6.62 12.30
N ILE A 53 13.83 -5.97 11.14
CA ILE A 53 14.71 -6.17 9.98
C ILE A 53 15.34 -4.87 9.44
N ASN A 54 15.17 -3.75 10.14
CA ASN A 54 15.67 -2.42 9.76
C ASN A 54 15.28 -1.99 8.33
N PHE A 55 14.11 -2.43 7.86
CA PHE A 55 13.57 -2.06 6.55
C PHE A 55 12.65 -0.84 6.69
N SER A 56 12.82 0.15 5.83
CA SER A 56 12.16 1.45 5.90
C SER A 56 11.58 1.89 4.56
N ARG A 57 10.80 2.97 4.56
CA ARG A 57 10.26 3.59 3.33
C ARG A 57 11.34 3.90 2.30
N GLY A 58 12.52 4.36 2.72
CA GLY A 58 13.64 4.63 1.81
C GLY A 58 14.20 3.36 1.16
N ASP A 59 14.17 2.24 1.88
CA ASP A 59 14.58 0.94 1.36
C ASP A 59 13.60 0.44 0.30
N ALA A 60 12.29 0.57 0.58
CA ALA A 60 11.24 0.26 -0.39
C ALA A 60 11.32 1.14 -1.64
N LEU A 61 11.58 2.44 -1.47
CA LEU A 61 11.81 3.38 -2.58
C LEU A 61 12.97 2.92 -3.47
N LEU A 62 14.12 2.57 -2.87
CA LEU A 62 15.26 2.10 -3.65
C LEU A 62 14.94 0.82 -4.41
N VAL A 63 14.20 -0.12 -3.78
CA VAL A 63 13.76 -1.34 -4.45
C VAL A 63 12.91 -1.01 -5.66
N ALA A 64 11.89 -0.16 -5.54
CA ALA A 64 11.05 0.25 -6.68
C ALA A 64 11.86 0.93 -7.80
N LEU A 65 12.80 1.82 -7.46
CA LEU A 65 13.64 2.52 -8.44
C LEU A 65 14.58 1.56 -9.20
N LEU A 66 15.11 0.54 -8.52
CA LEU A 66 16.09 -0.40 -9.10
C LEU A 66 15.43 -1.58 -9.81
N SER A 67 14.43 -2.23 -9.21
CA SER A 67 13.77 -3.41 -9.80
C SER A 67 12.59 -3.09 -10.70
N GLY A 68 12.16 -1.83 -10.70
CA GLY A 68 10.97 -1.38 -11.37
C GLY A 68 9.75 -1.39 -10.46
N GLY A 69 8.87 -0.42 -10.71
CA GLY A 69 7.58 -0.23 -10.07
C GLY A 69 6.65 0.46 -11.07
N ASP A 70 5.56 1.07 -10.61
CA ASP A 70 4.54 1.63 -11.50
C ASP A 70 5.03 2.79 -12.39
N TYR A 71 6.06 3.52 -11.94
CA TYR A 71 6.54 4.72 -12.63
C TYR A 71 7.80 4.48 -13.50
N HIS A 72 8.46 3.33 -13.38
CA HIS A 72 9.69 3.04 -14.11
C HIS A 72 9.98 1.54 -14.20
N LYS A 73 10.66 1.09 -15.27
CA LYS A 73 11.01 -0.33 -15.48
C LYS A 73 12.19 -0.83 -14.63
N GLY A 74 12.82 0.06 -13.88
CA GLY A 74 14.04 -0.23 -13.12
C GLY A 74 15.30 -0.22 -13.97
N ILE A 75 16.40 -0.70 -13.39
CA ILE A 75 17.70 -0.87 -14.02
C ILE A 75 17.76 -2.27 -14.65
N GLU A 76 18.23 -2.36 -15.89
CA GLU A 76 18.31 -3.63 -16.60
C GLU A 76 19.14 -4.65 -15.80
N ARG A 77 18.59 -5.85 -15.58
CA ARG A 77 19.16 -6.96 -14.80
C ARG A 77 19.28 -6.71 -13.29
N CYS A 78 18.80 -5.57 -12.78
CA CYS A 78 18.69 -5.33 -11.34
C CYS A 78 17.34 -5.86 -10.82
N GLY A 79 17.27 -7.16 -10.50
CA GLY A 79 16.06 -7.73 -9.91
C GLY A 79 15.87 -7.34 -8.44
N TYR A 80 14.66 -7.61 -7.90
CA TYR A 80 14.30 -7.26 -6.51
C TYR A 80 15.29 -7.76 -5.45
N LYS A 81 15.94 -8.92 -5.67
CA LYS A 81 16.94 -9.46 -4.73
C LYS A 81 18.16 -8.56 -4.62
N ILE A 82 18.71 -8.12 -5.77
CA ILE A 82 19.87 -7.22 -5.81
C ILE A 82 19.50 -5.88 -5.21
N ALA A 83 18.33 -5.34 -5.58
CA ALA A 83 17.84 -4.08 -5.05
C ALA A 83 17.61 -4.12 -3.53
N HIS A 84 17.07 -5.21 -3.01
CA HIS A 84 16.89 -5.43 -1.58
C HIS A 84 18.22 -5.55 -0.83
N ASP A 85 19.23 -6.22 -1.39
CA ASP A 85 20.55 -6.30 -0.78
C ASP A 85 21.23 -4.92 -0.76
N LEU A 86 21.08 -4.11 -1.83
CA LEU A 86 21.54 -2.72 -1.84
C LEU A 86 20.79 -1.83 -0.84
N ALA A 87 19.51 -2.11 -0.59
CA ALA A 87 18.76 -1.41 0.44
C ALA A 87 19.33 -1.69 1.85
N LYS A 88 19.81 -2.91 2.13
CA LYS A 88 20.49 -3.22 3.40
C LYS A 88 21.77 -2.39 3.60
N CYS A 89 22.46 -2.03 2.52
CA CYS A 89 23.60 -1.10 2.53
C CYS A 89 23.20 0.37 2.80
N GLY A 90 21.91 0.65 3.04
CA GLY A 90 21.42 1.97 3.45
C GLY A 90 21.38 3.01 2.32
N PHE A 91 21.58 2.62 1.05
CA PHE A 91 21.49 3.54 -0.09
C PHE A 91 20.11 4.21 -0.17
N GLY A 92 19.04 3.47 0.10
CA GLY A 92 17.66 3.98 0.04
C GLY A 92 17.34 4.98 1.15
N LYS A 93 17.81 4.69 2.38
CA LYS A 93 17.70 5.60 3.52
C LYS A 93 18.39 6.94 3.25
N ARG A 94 19.64 6.89 2.78
CA ARG A 94 20.42 8.08 2.43
C ARG A 94 19.77 8.88 1.32
N LEU A 95 19.31 8.21 0.25
CA LEU A 95 18.61 8.85 -0.85
C LEU A 95 17.36 9.60 -0.37
N LEU A 96 16.48 8.93 0.38
CA LEU A 96 15.24 9.54 0.86
C LEU A 96 15.52 10.69 1.84
N GLN A 97 16.52 10.52 2.72
CA GLN A 97 16.92 11.54 3.69
C GLN A 97 17.42 12.81 2.98
N GLU A 98 18.38 12.69 2.07
CA GLU A 98 18.93 13.83 1.35
C GLU A 98 17.92 14.48 0.42
N TYR A 99 17.08 13.69 -0.26
CA TYR A 99 15.99 14.21 -1.08
C TYR A 99 15.02 15.08 -0.26
N SER A 100 14.71 14.65 0.97
CA SER A 100 13.77 15.37 1.84
C SER A 100 14.40 16.58 2.55
N ALA A 101 15.72 16.56 2.76
CA ALA A 101 16.45 17.60 3.48
C ALA A 101 16.95 18.72 2.58
N SER A 102 17.29 18.40 1.32
CA SER A 102 17.89 19.36 0.40
C SER A 102 16.88 20.40 -0.08
N GLN A 103 17.28 21.67 -0.01
CA GLN A 103 16.51 22.80 -0.57
C GLN A 103 17.12 23.31 -1.88
N ASP A 104 18.33 22.84 -2.24
CA ASP A 104 19.09 23.27 -3.40
C ASP A 104 19.30 22.09 -4.37
N ARG A 105 18.89 22.30 -5.63
CA ARG A 105 19.04 21.28 -6.68
C ARG A 105 20.50 20.98 -7.01
N ASP A 106 21.39 21.96 -6.90
CA ASP A 106 22.81 21.76 -7.22
C ASP A 106 23.52 20.96 -6.12
N GLU A 107 23.14 21.15 -4.86
CA GLU A 107 23.59 20.32 -3.75
C GLU A 107 23.10 18.88 -3.88
N LEU A 108 21.81 18.69 -4.15
CA LEU A 108 21.25 17.36 -4.40
C LEU A 108 21.93 16.68 -5.59
N ALA A 109 22.21 17.40 -6.67
CA ALA A 109 22.92 16.85 -7.84
C ALA A 109 24.33 16.37 -7.50
N ARG A 110 25.08 17.12 -6.68
CA ARG A 110 26.41 16.73 -6.19
C ARG A 110 26.33 15.47 -5.33
N PHE A 111 25.41 15.44 -4.36
CA PHE A 111 25.17 14.27 -3.54
C PHE A 111 24.84 13.04 -4.40
N LEU A 112 23.91 13.16 -5.35
CA LEU A 112 23.51 12.04 -6.22
C LEU A 112 24.67 11.54 -7.08
N SER A 113 25.57 12.42 -7.51
CA SER A 113 26.77 12.03 -8.24
C SER A 113 27.65 11.11 -7.39
N GLU A 114 27.95 11.49 -6.15
CA GLU A 114 28.76 10.68 -5.23
C GLU A 114 28.04 9.39 -4.81
N TRP A 115 26.74 9.50 -4.50
CA TRP A 115 25.88 8.38 -4.14
C TRP A 115 25.82 7.33 -5.25
N ARG A 116 25.69 7.74 -6.53
CA ARG A 116 25.75 6.84 -7.69
C ARG A 116 27.09 6.12 -7.79
N VAL A 117 28.20 6.83 -7.59
CA VAL A 117 29.55 6.24 -7.62
C VAL A 117 29.67 5.17 -6.56
N GLN A 118 29.25 5.45 -5.33
CA GLN A 118 29.27 4.47 -4.24
C GLN A 118 28.36 3.28 -4.52
N LEU A 119 27.17 3.50 -5.08
CA LEU A 119 26.23 2.43 -5.45
C LEU A 119 26.85 1.49 -6.50
N ARG A 120 27.47 2.04 -7.54
CA ARG A 120 28.17 1.27 -8.57
C ARG A 120 29.40 0.54 -8.02
N LEU A 121 30.15 1.19 -7.13
CA LEU A 121 31.30 0.56 -6.47
C LEU A 121 30.87 -0.62 -5.63
N GLU A 122 29.82 -0.49 -4.82
CA GLU A 122 29.32 -1.57 -3.98
C GLU A 122 28.82 -2.76 -4.82
N LEU A 123 28.20 -2.51 -5.97
CA LEU A 123 27.86 -3.58 -6.93
C LEU A 123 29.09 -4.30 -7.48
N CYS A 124 30.24 -3.62 -7.59
CA CYS A 124 31.48 -4.20 -8.10
C CYS A 124 32.33 -4.88 -7.02
N SER A 125 32.40 -4.29 -5.81
CA SER A 125 33.29 -4.72 -4.73
C SER A 125 32.61 -5.53 -3.63
N ASN A 126 31.28 -5.38 -3.48
CA ASN A 126 30.52 -5.93 -2.35
C ASN A 126 31.21 -5.67 -1.00
N SER A 127 31.70 -4.45 -0.81
CA SER A 127 32.53 -4.10 0.35
C SER A 127 31.75 -4.11 1.67
N GLU A 128 30.44 -3.90 1.63
CA GLU A 128 29.57 -4.02 2.81
C GLU A 128 29.12 -5.47 3.06
N GLY A 129 29.33 -6.37 2.09
CA GLY A 129 29.08 -7.81 2.25
C GLY A 129 27.61 -8.23 2.25
N ASN A 130 26.69 -7.32 1.91
CA ASN A 130 25.25 -7.61 1.87
C ASN A 130 24.81 -8.30 0.57
N LEU A 131 25.56 -8.15 -0.53
CA LEU A 131 25.23 -8.77 -1.79
C LEU A 131 25.69 -10.23 -1.82
N LYS A 132 24.89 -11.11 -2.43
CA LYS A 132 25.27 -12.52 -2.60
C LYS A 132 26.48 -12.73 -3.50
N TYR A 133 26.63 -11.87 -4.53
CA TYR A 133 27.69 -11.90 -5.52
C TYR A 133 28.04 -10.47 -5.95
N HIS A 134 29.11 -10.31 -6.72
CA HIS A 134 29.40 -9.06 -7.42
C HIS A 134 28.53 -8.96 -8.69
N PHE A 135 28.02 -7.76 -8.99
CA PHE A 135 27.22 -7.47 -10.18
C PHE A 135 27.78 -6.29 -11.01
N PRO A 136 29.01 -6.38 -11.56
CA PRO A 136 29.58 -5.29 -12.38
C PRO A 136 28.74 -4.93 -13.62
N SER A 137 28.02 -5.90 -14.20
CA SER A 137 27.13 -5.65 -15.34
C SER A 137 25.93 -4.77 -14.96
N VAL A 138 25.39 -4.93 -13.75
CA VAL A 138 24.32 -4.06 -13.23
C VAL A 138 24.88 -2.66 -12.97
N ALA A 139 26.09 -2.56 -12.42
CA ALA A 139 26.74 -1.26 -12.20
C ALA A 139 26.91 -0.45 -13.50
N GLN A 140 27.27 -1.12 -14.60
CA GLN A 140 27.40 -0.51 -15.93
C GLN A 140 26.04 -0.03 -16.49
N ASN A 141 24.95 -0.70 -16.12
CA ASN A 141 23.60 -0.37 -16.58
C ASN A 141 22.96 0.78 -15.78
N ILE A 142 23.56 1.24 -14.69
CA ILE A 142 23.08 2.42 -13.95
C ILE A 142 23.53 3.67 -14.71
N PRO A 143 22.63 4.47 -15.31
CA PRO A 143 23.02 5.68 -16.03
C PRO A 143 23.37 6.83 -15.08
N ASP A 144 24.10 7.84 -15.56
CA ASP A 144 24.44 9.04 -14.77
C ASP A 144 23.21 9.92 -14.46
N THR A 145 22.09 9.68 -15.15
CA THR A 145 20.80 10.31 -14.88
C THR A 145 20.02 9.63 -13.76
N PHE A 146 20.44 8.47 -13.26
CA PHE A 146 19.71 7.73 -12.21
C PHE A 146 20.00 8.28 -10.80
N PRO A 147 19.01 8.42 -9.91
CA PRO A 147 17.59 8.24 -10.15
C PRO A 147 16.99 9.46 -10.86
N ASP A 148 15.94 9.24 -11.65
CA ASP A 148 15.11 10.33 -12.16
C ASP A 148 14.34 10.96 -11.00
N LEU A 149 14.65 12.22 -10.69
CA LEU A 149 14.05 12.94 -9.57
C LEU A 149 12.55 13.15 -9.73
N ASN A 150 12.01 13.18 -10.96
CA ASN A 150 10.57 13.25 -11.16
C ASN A 150 9.90 11.95 -10.72
N ILE A 151 10.54 10.80 -10.94
CA ILE A 151 10.04 9.50 -10.47
C ILE A 151 10.15 9.41 -8.95
N VAL A 152 11.25 9.91 -8.37
CA VAL A 152 11.39 10.00 -6.91
C VAL A 152 10.26 10.84 -6.32
N GLU A 153 9.93 11.99 -6.92
CA GLU A 153 8.84 12.87 -6.47
C GLU A 153 7.48 12.17 -6.49
N LEU A 154 7.17 11.40 -7.54
CA LEU A 154 5.91 10.64 -7.62
C LEU A 154 5.72 9.65 -6.46
N TYR A 155 6.80 9.08 -5.94
CA TYR A 155 6.77 8.18 -4.78
C TYR A 155 6.84 8.91 -3.44
N VAL A 156 7.70 9.93 -3.33
CA VAL A 156 7.97 10.62 -2.06
C VAL A 156 6.83 11.58 -1.72
N ASN A 157 6.33 12.31 -2.70
CA ASN A 157 5.29 13.33 -2.58
C ASN A 157 4.17 13.09 -3.61
N PRO A 158 3.44 11.95 -3.52
CA PRO A 158 2.40 11.65 -4.47
C PRO A 158 1.32 12.74 -4.47
N LEU A 159 0.74 13.01 -5.64
CA LEU A 159 -0.46 13.85 -5.72
C LEU A 159 -1.61 13.10 -5.04
N THR A 160 -2.21 13.74 -4.06
CA THR A 160 -3.28 13.17 -3.24
C THR A 160 -4.35 14.21 -2.97
N SER A 161 -5.49 13.78 -2.43
CA SER A 161 -6.56 14.69 -2.03
C SER A 161 -6.13 15.77 -1.02
N LEU A 162 -5.01 15.62 -0.30
CA LEU A 162 -4.45 16.66 0.56
C LEU A 162 -3.64 17.71 -0.21
N THR A 163 -2.93 17.27 -1.24
CA THR A 163 -2.01 18.12 -2.01
C THR A 163 -2.66 18.71 -3.26
N ALA A 164 -3.86 18.26 -3.63
CA ALA A 164 -4.63 18.72 -4.79
C ALA A 164 -5.26 20.13 -4.66
N GLY A 165 -4.87 20.93 -3.66
CA GLY A 165 -5.22 22.35 -3.53
C GLY A 165 -6.66 22.66 -3.07
N SER A 166 -7.51 21.64 -2.91
CA SER A 166 -8.82 21.76 -2.26
C SER A 166 -8.77 21.09 -0.87
N PRO A 167 -9.61 21.50 0.10
CA PRO A 167 -9.72 20.78 1.36
C PRO A 167 -10.02 19.29 1.07
N PRO A 168 -9.28 18.35 1.68
CA PRO A 168 -9.55 16.93 1.47
C PRO A 168 -10.98 16.62 1.90
N ILE A 169 -11.76 16.00 1.00
CA ILE A 169 -13.01 15.36 1.40
C ILE A 169 -12.60 14.08 2.13
N LEU A 170 -12.58 14.15 3.46
CA LEU A 170 -12.31 12.99 4.29
C LEU A 170 -13.54 12.07 4.33
N PRO A 171 -13.36 10.75 4.45
CA PRO A 171 -14.48 9.84 4.61
C PRO A 171 -15.26 10.19 5.89
N ASP A 172 -16.54 10.53 5.75
CA ASP A 172 -17.44 10.65 6.88
C ASP A 172 -17.88 9.24 7.32
N GLN A 173 -17.35 8.77 8.44
CA GLN A 173 -17.69 7.44 8.96
C GLN A 173 -19.18 7.33 9.34
N ASN A 174 -19.86 8.45 9.60
CA ASN A 174 -21.30 8.46 9.88
C ASN A 174 -22.14 8.12 8.63
N GLN A 175 -21.56 8.15 7.43
CA GLN A 175 -22.21 7.71 6.20
C GLN A 175 -22.10 6.20 5.96
N TRP A 176 -21.33 5.47 6.77
CA TRP A 176 -21.17 4.01 6.65
C TRP A 176 -22.32 3.25 7.34
N LEU A 177 -23.54 3.78 7.16
CA LEU A 177 -24.79 3.19 7.63
C LEU A 177 -25.11 1.92 6.85
N ILE A 178 -25.94 1.06 7.44
CA ILE A 178 -26.52 -0.08 6.76
C ILE A 178 -27.33 0.46 5.57
N LYS A 179 -26.97 0.06 4.34
CA LYS A 179 -27.86 0.28 3.19
C LYS A 179 -29.19 -0.36 3.49
N GLU A 180 -30.28 0.36 3.21
CA GLU A 180 -31.62 -0.14 3.49
C GLU A 180 -31.83 -1.51 2.82
N ILE A 181 -32.32 -2.49 3.57
CA ILE A 181 -32.60 -3.84 3.06
C ILE A 181 -33.43 -3.82 1.75
N PRO A 182 -34.44 -2.94 1.59
CA PRO A 182 -35.15 -2.76 0.32
C PRO A 182 -34.25 -2.48 -0.89
N ASP A 183 -33.21 -1.66 -0.75
CA ASP A 183 -32.29 -1.34 -1.85
C ASP A 183 -31.44 -2.54 -2.23
N ILE A 184 -31.00 -3.31 -1.23
CA ILE A 184 -30.27 -4.57 -1.47
C ILE A 184 -31.17 -5.56 -2.21
N VAL A 185 -32.43 -5.71 -1.79
CA VAL A 185 -33.40 -6.58 -2.47
C VAL A 185 -33.61 -6.13 -3.92
N LYS A 186 -33.82 -4.83 -4.15
CA LYS A 186 -33.97 -4.25 -5.49
C LYS A 186 -32.75 -4.56 -6.36
N PHE A 187 -31.54 -4.39 -5.83
CA PHE A 187 -30.30 -4.73 -6.52
C PHE A 187 -30.24 -6.22 -6.88
N CYS A 188 -30.55 -7.12 -5.94
CA CYS A 188 -30.53 -8.56 -6.16
C CYS A 188 -31.53 -9.02 -7.24
N VAL A 189 -32.74 -8.44 -7.26
CA VAL A 189 -33.75 -8.74 -8.27
C VAL A 189 -33.30 -8.27 -9.66
N LEU A 190 -32.77 -7.05 -9.75
CA LEU A 190 -32.37 -6.44 -11.02
C LEU A 190 -31.09 -7.03 -11.62
N HIS A 191 -30.11 -7.39 -10.78
CA HIS A 191 -28.76 -7.72 -11.25
C HIS A 191 -28.32 -9.17 -10.99
N LEU A 192 -28.89 -9.85 -9.99
CA LEU A 192 -28.47 -11.22 -9.60
C LEU A 192 -29.51 -12.28 -10.00
N GLY A 193 -30.63 -11.89 -10.60
CA GLY A 193 -31.68 -12.82 -11.01
C GLY A 193 -32.42 -13.48 -9.84
N TRP A 194 -32.35 -12.90 -8.64
CA TRP A 194 -33.09 -13.34 -7.45
C TRP A 194 -34.54 -12.82 -7.50
N ASN A 195 -35.23 -13.14 -8.58
CA ASN A 195 -36.51 -12.56 -8.96
C ASN A 195 -37.75 -13.22 -8.34
N THR A 196 -37.57 -14.16 -7.43
CA THR A 196 -38.67 -14.79 -6.68
C THR A 196 -38.44 -14.67 -5.18
N LEU A 197 -39.54 -14.56 -4.41
CA LEU A 197 -39.48 -14.51 -2.95
C LEU A 197 -38.77 -15.75 -2.36
N ALA A 198 -38.93 -16.91 -2.98
CA ALA A 198 -38.25 -18.13 -2.56
C ALA A 198 -36.73 -18.02 -2.72
N LYS A 199 -36.24 -17.55 -3.88
CA LYS A 199 -34.80 -17.34 -4.12
C LYS A 199 -34.23 -16.28 -3.17
N LEU A 200 -34.93 -15.16 -3.00
CA LEU A 200 -34.53 -14.09 -2.08
C LEU A 200 -34.38 -14.62 -0.65
N ARG A 201 -35.39 -15.33 -0.12
CA ARG A 201 -35.34 -15.90 1.22
C ARG A 201 -34.16 -16.87 1.40
N THR A 202 -33.96 -17.76 0.44
CA THR A 202 -32.87 -18.75 0.49
C THR A 202 -31.50 -18.08 0.48
N HIS A 203 -31.27 -17.12 -0.42
CA HIS A 203 -29.98 -16.44 -0.51
C HIS A 203 -29.74 -15.45 0.63
N PHE A 204 -30.74 -14.69 1.05
CA PHE A 204 -30.59 -13.77 2.18
C PHE A 204 -30.28 -14.52 3.48
N LYS A 205 -31.00 -15.63 3.74
CA LYS A 205 -30.75 -16.47 4.91
C LYS A 205 -29.33 -17.06 4.93
N SER A 206 -28.82 -17.48 3.77
CA SER A 206 -27.52 -18.17 3.67
C SER A 206 -26.32 -17.25 3.43
N LYS A 207 -26.52 -16.01 2.98
CA LYS A 207 -25.44 -15.11 2.54
C LYS A 207 -25.42 -13.74 3.22
N LEU A 208 -26.55 -13.26 3.73
CA LEU A 208 -26.67 -11.86 4.19
C LEU A 208 -27.07 -11.73 5.66
N TYR A 209 -27.91 -12.63 6.16
CA TYR A 209 -28.45 -12.51 7.53
C TYR A 209 -27.36 -12.51 8.59
N GLU A 210 -26.38 -13.42 8.50
CA GLU A 210 -25.25 -13.45 9.44
C GLU A 210 -24.50 -12.11 9.47
N ALA A 211 -24.18 -11.56 8.29
CA ALA A 211 -23.50 -10.27 8.18
C ALA A 211 -24.36 -9.11 8.72
N ILE A 212 -25.69 -9.12 8.48
CA ILE A 212 -26.61 -8.13 9.03
C ILE A 212 -26.61 -8.20 10.56
N PHE A 213 -26.75 -9.40 11.14
CA PHE A 213 -26.73 -9.58 12.59
C PHE A 213 -25.41 -9.15 13.21
N LEU A 214 -24.28 -9.54 12.64
CA LEU A 214 -22.97 -9.10 13.09
C LEU A 214 -22.87 -7.57 13.05
N ARG A 215 -23.31 -6.94 11.96
CA ARG A 215 -23.30 -5.47 11.85
C ARG A 215 -24.21 -4.80 12.89
N MET A 216 -25.37 -5.38 13.19
CA MET A 216 -26.26 -4.88 14.26
C MET A 216 -25.64 -4.99 15.65
N ILE A 217 -24.81 -6.01 15.89
CA ILE A 217 -24.10 -6.20 17.17
C ILE A 217 -22.91 -5.24 17.29
N TYR A 218 -22.14 -5.07 16.22
CA TYR A 218 -20.89 -4.31 16.23
C TYR A 218 -21.03 -2.83 15.88
N SER A 219 -22.16 -2.40 15.30
CA SER A 219 -22.33 -1.00 14.89
C SER A 219 -22.72 -0.13 16.10
N PRO A 220 -21.87 0.81 16.53
CA PRO A 220 -22.28 1.83 17.50
C PRO A 220 -23.28 2.84 16.91
N LEU A 221 -23.60 2.73 15.61
CA LEU A 221 -24.41 3.68 14.87
C LEU A 221 -25.80 3.13 14.53
N ALA A 222 -26.12 1.87 14.83
CA ALA A 222 -27.41 1.27 14.45
C ALA A 222 -28.04 0.50 15.61
N ILE A 223 -29.14 1.02 16.18
CA ILE A 223 -30.00 0.28 17.11
C ILE A 223 -31.09 -0.40 16.28
N TYR A 224 -31.38 -1.67 16.56
CA TYR A 224 -32.56 -2.32 16.02
C TYR A 224 -33.82 -1.66 16.59
N ASP A 225 -34.63 -1.04 15.73
CA ASP A 225 -35.93 -0.51 16.11
C ASP A 225 -36.99 -1.62 16.00
N PRO A 226 -37.55 -2.12 17.12
CA PRO A 226 -38.53 -3.20 17.10
C PRO A 226 -39.85 -2.79 16.43
N SER A 227 -40.16 -1.49 16.36
CA SER A 227 -41.40 -0.97 15.80
C SER A 227 -41.38 -0.98 14.27
N THR A 228 -40.24 -0.66 13.66
CA THR A 228 -40.05 -0.66 12.20
C THR A 228 -39.42 -1.95 11.67
N ARG A 229 -38.89 -2.81 12.56
CA ARG A 229 -38.13 -4.03 12.23
C ARG A 229 -36.90 -3.75 11.35
N ASN A 230 -36.35 -2.55 11.45
CA ASN A 230 -35.19 -2.09 10.70
C ASN A 230 -34.09 -1.60 11.67
N PRO A 231 -32.81 -1.64 11.26
CA PRO A 231 -31.77 -0.89 11.94
C PRO A 231 -32.01 0.61 11.76
N ALA A 232 -32.00 1.37 12.85
CA ALA A 232 -32.15 2.82 12.87
C ALA A 232 -30.87 3.48 13.42
N PRO A 233 -30.50 4.68 12.93
CA PRO A 233 -29.34 5.38 13.44
C PRO A 233 -29.47 5.66 14.95
N GLN A 234 -28.38 5.46 15.69
CA GLN A 234 -28.31 5.82 17.11
C GLN A 234 -28.25 7.36 17.19
N THR A 235 -29.30 7.99 17.75
CA THR A 235 -29.40 9.46 17.93
C THR A 235 -28.43 9.98 18.98
#